data_AF-A0A1V5S083-F1
#
_entry.id   AF-A0A1V5S083-F1
#
_cell.length_a   1.000
_cell.length_b   1.000
_cell.length_c   1.000
_cell.angle_alpha   90.00
_cell.angle_beta   90.00
_cell.angle_gamma   90.00
#
_symmetry.space_group_name_H-M   'P 1'
#
loop_
_entity.id
_entity.type
_entity.pdbx_description
1 polymer ?
#
loop_
_entity_poly.entity_id
_entity_poly.type
_entity_poly.pdbx_seq_one_letter_code
_entity_poly.pdbx_strand_id
1 'polypeptide(L)' 'MELGSEGLRLYDLLRWGTFVSTMKAYSQTPEGKYTGQGENISDKTYPYPIPQNEIDYVGGSLTQNENY' A
#
# COMPACT_ATOMS: atom_id res chain seq x y z
N MET A 1 23.63 -0.22 -1.07
CA MET A 1 22.17 -0.14 -1.29
C MET A 1 22.00 1.04 -2.21
N GLU A 2 21.42 0.87 -3.40
CA GLU A 2 21.46 1.91 -4.45
C GLU A 2 20.32 2.93 -4.34
N LEU A 3 19.11 2.50 -3.99
CA LEU A 3 17.86 3.29 -4.14
C LEU A 3 17.11 3.50 -2.82
N GLY A 4 17.87 3.64 -1.72
CA GLY A 4 17.30 3.84 -0.39
C GLY A 4 16.64 5.21 -0.26
N SER A 5 15.42 5.26 0.28
CA SER A 5 14.67 6.52 0.52
C SER A 5 14.24 7.31 -0.73
N GLU A 6 14.33 6.72 -1.92
CA GLU A 6 13.93 7.35 -3.20
C GLU A 6 12.49 7.03 -3.62
N GLY A 7 11.67 6.46 -2.72
CA GLY A 7 10.25 6.19 -2.96
C GLY A 7 9.93 4.96 -3.82
N LEU A 8 10.94 4.24 -4.31
CA LEU A 8 10.75 3.11 -5.23
C LEU A 8 10.34 1.80 -4.54
N ARG A 9 10.69 1.64 -3.26
CA ARG A 9 10.56 0.35 -2.56
C ARG A 9 9.14 -0.19 -2.51
N LEU A 10 8.13 0.69 -2.37
CA LEU A 10 6.72 0.30 -2.38
C LEU A 10 6.34 -0.36 -3.72
N TYR A 11 6.66 0.29 -4.83
CA TYR A 11 6.28 -0.17 -6.17
C TYR A 11 6.93 -1.49 -6.54
N ASP A 12 8.19 -1.71 -6.15
CA ASP A 12 8.85 -2.99 -6.34
C ASP A 12 8.16 -4.13 -5.57
N LEU A 13 7.82 -3.90 -4.30
CA LEU A 13 7.14 -4.89 -3.48
C LEU A 13 5.76 -5.27 -4.04
N LEU A 14 5.03 -4.29 -4.56
CA LEU A 14 3.73 -4.50 -5.20
C LEU A 14 3.88 -5.28 -6.51
N ARG A 15 4.81 -4.87 -7.38
CA ARG A 15 5.10 -5.55 -8.65
C ARG A 15 5.54 -7.00 -8.44
N TRP A 16 6.26 -7.28 -7.36
CA TRP A 16 6.69 -8.63 -7.02
C TRP A 16 5.65 -9.44 -6.24
N GLY A 17 4.53 -8.84 -5.85
CA GLY A 17 3.51 -9.53 -5.04
C GLY A 17 3.96 -9.87 -3.62
N THR A 18 4.97 -9.19 -3.09
CA THR A 18 5.59 -9.48 -1.78
C THR A 18 5.37 -8.39 -0.73
N PHE A 19 4.52 -7.41 -1.03
CA PHE A 19 4.24 -6.29 -0.13
C PHE A 19 3.75 -6.74 1.24
N VAL A 20 2.68 -7.55 1.31
CA VAL A 20 2.07 -7.97 2.58
C VAL A 20 3.04 -8.79 3.43
N SER A 21 3.72 -9.78 2.84
CA SER A 21 4.67 -10.62 3.58
C SER A 21 5.88 -9.81 4.07
N THR A 22 6.43 -8.93 3.24
CA THR A 22 7.60 -8.12 3.60
C THR A 22 7.28 -7.13 4.71
N MET A 23 6.14 -6.44 4.61
CA MET A 23 5.79 -5.42 5.61
C MET A 23 5.29 -6.03 6.92
N LYS A 24 4.66 -7.22 6.89
CA LYS A 24 4.40 -8.00 8.11
C LYS A 24 5.69 -8.51 8.76
N ALA A 25 6.70 -8.89 7.98
CA ALA A 25 8.01 -9.23 8.55
C ALA A 25 8.69 -8.00 9.16
N TYR A 26 8.61 -6.85 8.49
CA TYR A 26 9.12 -5.56 9.00
C TYR A 26 8.48 -5.18 10.34
N SER A 27 7.16 -5.36 10.50
CA SER A 27 6.48 -5.01 11.75
C SER A 27 6.97 -5.80 12.98
N GLN A 28 7.67 -6.92 12.77
CA GLN A 28 8.26 -7.73 13.85
C GLN A 28 9.71 -7.32 14.21
N THR A 29 10.32 -6.42 13.43
CA THR A 29 11.68 -5.93 13.70
C THR A 29 11.70 -4.96 14.90
N PRO A 30 12.85 -4.78 15.58
CA PRO A 30 12.99 -3.76 16.63
C PRO A 30 12.58 -2.35 16.18
N GLU A 31 12.86 -2.02 14.92
CA GLU A 31 12.53 -0.74 14.28
C GLU A 31 11.03 -0.63 13.98
N GLY A 32 10.41 -1.71 13.49
CA GLY A 32 9.02 -1.72 13.05
C GLY A 32 7.99 -1.86 14.18
N LYS A 33 8.28 -2.66 15.21
CA LYS A 33 7.30 -3.09 16.23
C LYS A 33 6.67 -1.97 17.05
N TYR A 34 7.30 -0.79 17.11
CA TYR A 34 6.78 0.38 17.84
C TYR A 34 6.10 1.41 16.92
N THR A 35 6.10 1.20 15.61
CA THR A 35 5.56 2.15 14.64
C THR A 35 4.11 1.89 14.25
N GLY A 36 3.60 0.67 14.54
CA GLY A 36 2.31 0.17 14.03
C GLY A 36 2.28 -0.06 12.51
N GLN A 37 3.37 0.24 11.80
CA GLN A 37 3.46 0.09 10.35
C GLN A 37 3.62 -1.38 9.97
N GLY A 38 2.87 -1.84 8.96
CA GLY A 38 2.94 -3.21 8.46
C GLY A 38 2.23 -4.27 9.32
N GLU A 39 1.63 -3.88 10.46
CA GLU A 39 0.86 -4.81 11.32
C GLU A 39 -0.54 -5.07 10.73
N ASN A 40 -1.28 -4.01 10.40
CA ASN A 40 -2.66 -4.06 9.94
C ASN A 40 -2.78 -3.89 8.42
N ILE A 41 -1.95 -4.60 7.66
CA ILE A 41 -1.96 -4.57 6.20
C ILE A 41 -2.53 -5.86 5.59
N SER A 42 -3.14 -5.73 4.43
CA SER A 42 -3.67 -6.83 3.63
C SER A 42 -3.61 -6.50 2.15
N ASP A 43 -4.08 -7.42 1.32
CA ASP A 43 -4.23 -7.22 -0.12
C ASP A 43 -5.19 -6.08 -0.47
N LYS A 44 -5.96 -5.56 0.50
CA LYS A 44 -6.84 -4.40 0.36
C LYS A 44 -6.19 -3.07 0.72
N THR A 45 -4.98 -3.07 1.27
CA THR A 45 -4.27 -1.83 1.66
C THR A 45 -3.77 -1.06 0.44
N TYR A 46 -3.64 -1.73 -0.70
CA TYR A 46 -3.24 -1.14 -1.97
C TYR A 46 -4.09 -1.75 -3.10
N PRO A 47 -4.39 -1.02 -4.19
CA PRO A 47 -4.08 0.39 -4.48
C PRO A 47 -4.78 1.39 -3.56
N TYR A 48 -4.24 2.60 -3.42
CA TYR A 48 -4.95 3.68 -2.72
C TYR A 48 -6.33 3.91 -3.34
N PRO A 49 -7.34 4.30 -2.54
CA PRO A 49 -8.67 4.55 -3.06
C PRO A 49 -8.64 5.71 -4.05
N ILE A 50 -9.42 5.58 -5.13
CA ILE A 50 -9.75 6.73 -5.96
C ILE A 50 -10.55 7.72 -5.09
N PRO A 51 -10.20 9.01 -5.06
CA PRO A 51 -10.91 9.99 -4.24
C PRO A 51 -12.40 10.03 -4.58
N GLN A 52 -13.27 9.97 -3.58
CA GLN A 52 -14.73 9.90 -3.79
C GLN A 52 -15.26 11.08 -4.61
N ASN A 53 -14.75 12.29 -4.35
CA ASN A 53 -15.15 13.49 -5.09
C ASN A 53 -14.90 13.37 -6.60
N GLU A 54 -13.87 12.64 -7.04
CA GLU A 54 -13.57 12.42 -8.46
C GLU A 54 -14.57 11.45 -9.08
N ILE A 55 -14.95 10.39 -8.35
CA ILE A 55 -15.99 9.43 -8.77
C ILE A 55 -17.34 10.13 -8.94
N ASP A 56 -17.70 10.97 -7.96
CA ASP A 56 -18.95 11.73 -7.96
C ASP A 56 -18.96 12.78 -9.08
N TYR A 57 -17.84 13.47 -9.32
CA TYR A 57 -17.70 14.49 -10.35
C TYR A 57 -17.98 13.95 -11.76
N VAL A 58 -17.52 12.73 -12.05
CA VAL A 58 -17.70 12.12 -13.37
C VAL A 58 -19.01 11.33 -13.50
N GLY A 59 -19.94 11.47 -12.55
CA GLY A 59 -21.26 10.86 -12.58
C GLY A 59 -21.22 9.32 -12.60
N GLY A 60 -20.23 8.71 -11.96
CA GLY A 60 -20.09 7.25 -11.88
C GLY A 60 -19.48 6.57 -13.12
N SER A 61 -18.90 7.34 -14.05
CA SER A 61 -18.12 6.76 -15.17
C SER A 61 -16.75 6.21 -14.73
N LEU A 62 -16.24 6.65 -13.57
CA LEU A 62 -15.11 6.02 -12.88
C LEU A 62 -15.65 5.05 -11.83
N THR A 63 -15.13 3.83 -11.81
CA THR A 63 -15.42 2.84 -10.76
C THR A 63 -14.26 2.75 -9.79
N GLN A 64 -14.56 2.51 -8.51
CA GLN A 64 -13.55 2.33 -7.47
C GLN A 64 -12.69 1.08 -7.74
N ASN A 65 -11.47 1.07 -7.19
CA ASN A 65 -10.62 -0.12 -7.14
C ASN A 65 -11.35 -1.26 -6.40
N GLU A 66 -11.20 -2.51 -6.85
CA GLU A 66 -11.96 -3.68 -6.37
C GLU A 66 -11.97 -3.88 -4.84
N ASN A 67 -10.97 -3.32 -4.15
CA ASN A 67 -10.78 -3.47 -2.72
C ASN A 67 -11.42 -2.37 -1.85
N TYR A 68 -12.14 -1.39 -2.45
CA TYR A 68 -12.71 -0.21 -1.78
C TYR A 68 -14.18 0.04 -2.11
#